data_AF-A0A920H6Z5-F1
#
_entry.id   AF-A0A920H6Z5-F1
#
_cell.length_a   1.000
_cell.length_b   1.000
_cell.length_c   1.000
_cell.angle_alpha   90.00
_cell.angle_beta   90.00
_cell.angle_gamma   90.00
#
_symmetry.space_group_name_H-M   'P 1'
#
loop_
_entity.id
_entity.type
_entity.pdbx_description
1 polymer ?
#
loop_
_entity_poly.entity_id
_entity_poly.type
_entity_poly.pdbx_seq_one_letter_code
_entity_poly.pdbx_strand_id
1 'polypeptide(L)'
;MVSLREGTAAADEAVAGSSGSFGMVPVMLGTLLVAVIAMLVAVPIGLFSAIYTAEFAPLRVRNIIKPVLEVLAGIPTVVYGFCGTDRRAIFREAGLLVGLDVSSQSALAAGGVMGIMIIPFISSLSDDVISAVPQSLRDGALGLGSTHAETIIRVVLPAAFPGLVGAFLLAISRAVEKR
;
A
#
# COMPACT_ATOMS: atom_id res chain seq x y z
N MET A 1 -46.99 13.33 -22.10
CA MET A 1 -46.59 14.76 -22.04
C MET A 1 -45.76 14.93 -20.77
N VAL A 2 -44.45 14.72 -20.86
CA VAL A 2 -43.42 15.73 -21.17
C VAL A 2 -43.03 16.54 -19.93
N SER A 3 -41.72 16.49 -19.67
CA SER A 3 -40.89 17.33 -18.80
C SER A 3 -40.84 16.99 -17.30
N LEU A 4 -39.67 16.49 -16.86
CA LEU A 4 -38.69 17.27 -16.07
C LEU A 4 -37.66 16.34 -15.41
N ARG A 5 -36.49 16.14 -16.04
CA ARG A 5 -35.21 15.95 -15.33
C ARG A 5 -33.99 16.11 -16.26
N GLU A 6 -33.87 17.27 -16.90
CA GLU A 6 -32.65 17.67 -17.65
C GLU A 6 -31.52 18.16 -16.73
N GLY A 7 -31.26 17.47 -15.61
CA GLY A 7 -30.37 17.99 -14.57
C GLY A 7 -29.20 17.12 -14.14
N THR A 8 -29.12 15.86 -14.56
CA THR A 8 -28.14 14.90 -13.98
C THR A 8 -27.37 14.07 -14.99
N ALA A 9 -27.48 14.37 -16.29
CA ALA A 9 -26.78 13.63 -17.34
C ALA A 9 -25.33 14.11 -17.59
N ALA A 10 -24.90 15.22 -16.97
CA ALA A 10 -23.61 15.86 -17.29
C ALA A 10 -22.44 15.47 -16.36
N ALA A 11 -22.66 14.68 -15.30
CA ALA A 11 -21.61 14.35 -14.33
C ALA A 11 -21.17 12.86 -14.36
N ASP A 12 -21.87 12.02 -15.13
CA ASP A 12 -21.62 10.57 -15.21
C ASP A 12 -20.74 10.16 -16.40
N GLU A 13 -20.15 11.13 -17.11
CA GLU A 13 -19.29 10.90 -18.29
C GLU A 13 -17.79 11.11 -18.05
N ALA A 14 -17.35 11.50 -16.84
CA ALA A 14 -15.94 11.89 -16.63
C ALA A 14 -14.97 10.73 -16.30
N VAL A 15 -15.45 9.50 -16.09
CA VAL A 15 -14.57 8.33 -15.76
C VAL A 15 -14.86 7.09 -16.63
N ALA A 16 -15.72 7.22 -17.65
CA ALA A 16 -15.88 6.21 -18.70
C ALA A 16 -15.82 6.89 -20.08
N GLY A 17 -14.60 7.22 -20.51
CA GLY A 17 -14.35 7.69 -21.86
C GLY A 17 -14.67 9.17 -22.07
N SER A 18 -13.69 10.04 -21.82
CA SER A 18 -13.60 11.28 -22.60
C SER A 18 -13.47 10.87 -24.07
N SER A 19 -14.58 10.98 -24.81
CA SER A 19 -14.71 10.98 -26.27
C SER A 19 -13.51 10.42 -27.04
N GLY A 20 -13.52 9.11 -27.32
CA GLY A 20 -12.80 8.55 -28.47
C GLY A 20 -11.35 8.08 -28.28
N SER A 21 -10.81 7.97 -27.06
CA SER A 21 -9.48 7.36 -26.85
C SER A 21 -9.57 5.96 -26.24
N PHE A 22 -9.96 4.96 -27.03
CA PHE A 22 -9.60 3.58 -26.75
C PHE A 22 -8.17 3.36 -27.24
N GLY A 23 -7.26 3.11 -26.32
CA GLY A 23 -5.85 2.90 -26.63
C GLY A 23 -5.09 2.39 -25.42
N MET A 24 -3.85 1.93 -25.66
CA MET A 24 -2.97 1.45 -24.60
C MET A 24 -2.59 2.58 -23.61
N VAL A 25 -2.52 3.82 -24.08
CA VAL A 25 -2.01 4.97 -23.32
C VAL A 25 -2.92 5.36 -22.14
N PRO A 26 -4.25 5.58 -22.31
CA PRO A 26 -5.13 5.87 -21.18
C PRO A 26 -5.19 4.74 -20.15
N VAL A 27 -5.12 3.48 -20.60
CA VAL A 27 -5.13 2.31 -19.72
C VAL A 27 -3.87 2.28 -18.86
N MET A 28 -2.68 2.47 -19.45
CA MET A 28 -1.40 2.52 -18.73
C MET A 28 -1.32 3.69 -17.75
N LEU A 29 -1.82 4.87 -18.12
CA LEU A 29 -1.88 6.01 -17.19
C LEU A 29 -2.82 5.73 -16.02
N GLY A 30 -3.96 5.07 -16.28
CA GLY A 30 -4.88 4.62 -15.24
C GLY A 30 -4.30 3.55 -14.31
N THR A 31 -3.45 2.63 -14.81
CA THR A 31 -2.71 1.68 -13.96
C THR A 31 -1.69 2.39 -13.09
N LEU A 32 -0.90 3.27 -13.69
CA LEU A 32 0.16 4.01 -13.00
C LEU A 32 -0.41 4.87 -11.88
N LEU A 33 -1.48 5.60 -12.13
CA LEU A 33 -2.11 6.49 -11.15
C LEU A 33 -2.59 5.70 -9.92
N VAL A 34 -3.29 4.58 -10.15
CA VAL A 34 -3.74 3.69 -9.06
C VAL A 34 -2.56 3.11 -8.29
N ALA A 35 -1.50 2.67 -8.99
CA ALA A 35 -0.32 2.12 -8.35
C ALA A 35 0.42 3.16 -7.49
N VAL A 36 0.55 4.40 -7.96
CA VAL A 36 1.16 5.50 -7.21
C VAL A 36 0.37 5.79 -5.93
N ILE A 37 -0.96 5.91 -6.01
CA ILE A 37 -1.81 6.12 -4.83
C ILE A 37 -1.68 4.95 -3.85
N ALA A 38 -1.69 3.72 -4.35
CA ALA A 38 -1.55 2.53 -3.51
C ALA A 38 -0.21 2.52 -2.77
N MET A 39 0.89 2.85 -3.44
CA MET A 39 2.22 2.89 -2.83
C MET A 39 2.37 4.01 -1.80
N LEU A 40 1.78 5.19 -2.04
CA LEU A 40 1.79 6.29 -1.08
C LEU A 40 1.13 5.92 0.25
N VAL A 41 0.16 5.01 0.24
CA VAL A 41 -0.49 4.51 1.45
C VAL A 41 0.25 3.29 2.02
N ALA A 42 0.59 2.33 1.17
CA ALA A 42 1.12 1.04 1.59
C ALA A 42 2.57 1.12 2.10
N VAL A 43 3.42 1.95 1.48
CA VAL A 43 4.82 2.10 1.87
C VAL A 43 4.97 2.62 3.30
N PRO A 44 4.39 3.77 3.69
CA PRO A 44 4.58 4.26 5.06
C PRO A 44 3.99 3.28 6.08
N ILE A 45 2.75 2.82 5.88
CA ILE A 45 2.08 1.94 6.84
C ILE A 45 2.81 0.59 6.97
N GLY A 46 3.18 -0.01 5.83
CA GLY A 46 3.90 -1.28 5.79
C GLY A 46 5.31 -1.17 6.37
N LEU A 47 6.04 -0.09 6.07
CA LEU A 47 7.38 0.14 6.60
C LEU A 47 7.37 0.36 8.11
N PHE A 48 6.45 1.17 8.64
CA PHE A 48 6.33 1.37 10.09
C PHE A 48 5.94 0.06 10.81
N SER A 49 5.03 -0.73 10.23
CA SER A 49 4.65 -2.05 10.74
C SER A 49 5.84 -3.01 10.78
N ALA A 50 6.67 -3.01 9.73
CA ALA A 50 7.88 -3.82 9.64
C ALA A 50 8.93 -3.39 10.67
N ILE A 51 9.18 -2.09 10.83
CA ILE A 51 10.13 -1.58 11.83
C ILE A 51 9.69 -1.98 13.24
N TYR A 52 8.39 -1.85 13.54
CA TYR A 52 7.84 -2.27 14.82
C TYR A 52 8.04 -3.77 15.07
N THR A 53 7.75 -4.60 14.07
CA THR A 53 7.83 -6.07 14.19
C THR A 53 9.28 -6.56 14.25
N ALA A 54 10.19 -5.93 13.52
CA ALA A 54 11.59 -6.33 13.46
C ALA A 54 12.39 -5.91 14.71
N GLU A 55 12.07 -4.75 15.30
CA GLU A 55 12.90 -4.15 16.36
C GLU A 55 12.26 -4.16 17.74
N PHE A 56 10.93 -4.00 17.83
CA PHE A 56 10.24 -3.83 19.11
C PHE A 56 9.44 -5.07 19.53
N ALA A 57 9.05 -5.93 18.58
CA ALA A 57 8.22 -7.09 18.91
C ALA A 57 9.03 -8.22 19.57
N PRO A 58 8.56 -8.79 20.69
CA PRO A 58 9.19 -9.95 21.30
C PRO A 58 9.07 -11.17 20.38
N LEU A 59 10.02 -12.13 20.49
CA LEU A 59 10.10 -13.30 19.61
C LEU A 59 8.77 -14.06 19.45
N ARG A 60 7.97 -14.14 20.52
CA ARG A 60 6.64 -14.79 20.50
C ARG A 60 5.67 -14.12 19.53
N VAL A 61 5.67 -12.78 19.50
CA VAL A 61 4.79 -11.98 18.63
C VAL A 61 5.29 -12.10 17.19
N ARG A 62 6.60 -12.01 16.97
CA ARG A 62 7.20 -12.17 15.64
C ARG A 62 6.87 -13.52 15.00
N ASN A 63 6.93 -14.60 15.79
CA ASN A 63 6.61 -15.96 15.32
C ASN A 63 5.14 -16.15 14.95
N ILE A 64 4.24 -15.24 15.34
CA ILE A 64 2.81 -15.28 14.96
C ILE A 64 2.56 -14.30 13.81
N ILE A 65 3.02 -13.05 13.94
CA ILE A 65 2.78 -12.00 12.95
C ILE A 65 3.39 -12.37 11.61
N LYS A 66 4.62 -12.90 11.59
CA LYS A 66 5.33 -13.15 10.33
C LYS A 66 4.66 -14.22 9.45
N PRO A 67 4.33 -15.42 9.96
CA PRO A 67 3.54 -16.38 9.19
C PRO A 67 2.19 -15.83 8.75
N VAL A 68 1.51 -15.03 9.60
CA VAL A 68 0.24 -14.40 9.24
C VAL A 68 0.44 -13.42 8.08
N LEU A 69 1.45 -12.56 8.11
CA LEU A 69 1.76 -11.63 7.03
C LEU A 69 2.12 -12.37 5.73
N GLU A 70 2.88 -13.45 5.80
CA GLU A 70 3.22 -14.28 4.64
C GLU A 70 1.99 -14.97 4.03
N VAL A 71 1.11 -15.53 4.88
CA VAL A 71 -0.16 -16.11 4.44
C VAL A 71 -1.03 -15.03 3.81
N LEU A 72 -1.22 -13.87 4.47
CA LEU A 72 -2.00 -12.74 3.95
C LEU A 72 -1.43 -12.21 2.62
N ALA A 73 -0.12 -12.18 2.47
CA ALA A 73 0.58 -11.82 1.24
C ALA A 73 0.46 -12.86 0.11
N GLY A 74 0.20 -14.13 0.49
CA GLY A 74 -0.09 -15.26 -0.40
C GLY A 74 -1.58 -15.41 -0.76
N ILE A 75 -2.51 -14.76 -0.02
CA ILE A 75 -3.95 -14.85 -0.31
C ILE A 75 -4.23 -14.34 -1.74
N PRO A 76 -5.02 -15.10 -2.54
CA PRO A 76 -5.40 -14.69 -3.89
C PRO A 76 -6.11 -13.33 -3.90
N THR A 77 -5.77 -12.48 -4.87
CA THR A 77 -6.44 -11.19 -5.11
C THR A 77 -7.95 -11.32 -5.27
N VAL A 78 -8.41 -12.47 -5.76
CA VAL A 78 -9.83 -12.80 -5.95
C VAL A 78 -10.60 -12.73 -4.62
N VAL A 79 -10.00 -13.17 -3.50
CA VAL A 79 -10.63 -13.10 -2.17
C VAL A 79 -10.74 -11.65 -1.71
N TYR A 80 -9.70 -10.85 -1.94
CA TYR A 80 -9.72 -9.42 -1.63
C TYR A 80 -10.69 -8.63 -2.51
N GLY A 81 -10.89 -9.04 -3.77
CA GLY A 81 -11.86 -8.45 -4.69
C GLY A 81 -13.31 -8.59 -4.21
N PHE A 82 -13.66 -9.75 -3.66
CA PHE A 82 -14.97 -10.01 -3.06
C PHE A 82 -15.17 -9.27 -1.73
N CYS A 83 -14.08 -9.01 -0.98
CA CYS A 83 -14.11 -8.21 0.25
C CYS A 83 -14.08 -6.69 -0.02
N GLY A 84 -13.70 -6.29 -1.24
CA GLY A 84 -13.53 -4.89 -1.64
C GLY A 84 -14.82 -4.20 -2.09
N THR A 85 -15.90 -4.94 -2.37
CA THR A 85 -17.22 -4.36 -2.64
C THR A 85 -17.80 -3.64 -1.42
N ASP A 86 -17.65 -4.22 -0.23
CA ASP A 86 -18.17 -3.62 1.00
C ASP A 86 -17.32 -2.43 1.49
N ARG A 87 -15.99 -2.50 1.29
CA ARG A 87 -15.05 -1.48 1.77
C ARG A 87 -14.97 -0.24 0.86
N ARG A 88 -15.51 -0.33 -0.36
CA ARG A 88 -15.62 0.79 -1.32
C ARG A 88 -16.54 1.90 -0.80
N ALA A 89 -17.56 1.55 -0.02
CA ALA A 89 -18.49 2.49 0.60
C ALA A 89 -17.79 3.38 1.66
N ILE A 90 -16.87 2.82 2.45
CA ILE A 90 -16.13 3.53 3.50
C ILE A 90 -15.21 4.62 2.90
N PHE A 91 -14.52 4.30 1.79
CA PHE A 91 -13.67 5.29 1.11
C PHE A 91 -14.49 6.41 0.44
N ARG A 92 -15.69 6.12 -0.04
CA ARG A 92 -16.61 7.11 -0.60
C ARG A 92 -17.07 8.12 0.47
N GLU A 93 -17.42 7.63 1.66
CA GLU A 93 -17.81 8.50 2.79
C GLU A 93 -16.65 9.36 3.30
N ALA A 94 -15.44 8.81 3.35
CA ALA A 94 -14.24 9.57 3.71
C ALA A 94 -13.89 10.68 2.69
N GLY A 95 -14.13 10.46 1.39
CA GLY A 95 -13.91 11.45 0.34
C GLY A 95 -14.86 12.66 0.42
N LEU A 96 -16.14 12.40 0.74
CA LEU A 96 -17.15 13.43 0.93
C LEU A 96 -16.85 14.34 2.14
N LEU A 97 -16.23 13.79 3.19
CA LEU A 97 -15.82 14.52 4.40
C LEU A 97 -14.67 15.51 4.14
N VAL A 98 -13.85 15.27 3.12
CA VAL A 98 -12.73 16.13 2.70
C VAL A 98 -13.16 17.14 1.61
N GLY A 99 -14.45 17.16 1.23
CA GLY A 99 -14.98 18.08 0.23
C GLY A 99 -14.57 17.76 -1.21
N LEU A 100 -14.10 16.54 -1.45
CA LEU A 100 -13.82 16.04 -2.80
C LEU A 100 -15.05 15.26 -3.27
N ASP A 101 -15.55 15.56 -4.48
CA ASP A 101 -16.63 14.81 -5.10
C ASP A 101 -16.08 13.48 -5.62
N VAL A 102 -15.81 12.56 -4.68
CA VAL A 102 -15.20 11.26 -4.96
C VAL A 102 -16.30 10.34 -5.48
N SER A 103 -16.42 10.29 -6.81
CA SER A 103 -17.14 9.21 -7.49
C SER A 103 -16.66 7.85 -6.95
N SER A 104 -17.60 6.93 -6.73
CA SER A 104 -17.34 5.54 -6.30
C SER A 104 -16.38 4.76 -7.24
N GLN A 105 -16.05 5.36 -8.40
CA GLN A 105 -15.17 4.85 -9.46
C GLN A 105 -13.81 5.57 -9.53
N SER A 106 -13.54 6.53 -8.65
CA SER A 106 -12.31 7.32 -8.65
C SER A 106 -11.07 6.46 -8.38
N ALA A 107 -9.98 6.77 -9.08
CA ALA A 107 -8.68 6.10 -8.93
C ALA A 107 -8.14 6.13 -7.49
N LEU A 108 -8.63 7.07 -6.67
CA LEU A 108 -8.30 7.21 -5.25
C LEU A 108 -8.94 6.11 -4.39
N ALA A 109 -10.20 5.75 -4.64
CA ALA A 109 -10.87 4.64 -3.97
C ALA A 109 -10.27 3.29 -4.41
N ALA A 110 -10.01 3.12 -5.72
CA ALA A 110 -9.34 1.92 -6.24
C ALA A 110 -7.91 1.76 -5.69
N GLY A 111 -7.13 2.86 -5.67
CA GLY A 111 -5.79 2.90 -5.12
C GLY A 111 -5.74 2.67 -3.61
N GLY A 112 -6.72 3.17 -2.85
CA GLY A 112 -6.82 2.94 -1.41
C GLY A 112 -7.05 1.47 -1.05
N VAL A 113 -8.02 0.82 -1.71
CA VAL A 113 -8.29 -0.63 -1.51
C VAL A 113 -7.07 -1.46 -1.89
N MET A 114 -6.44 -1.13 -3.02
CA MET A 114 -5.23 -1.81 -3.49
C MET A 114 -4.05 -1.58 -2.54
N GLY A 115 -3.92 -0.38 -1.98
CA GLY A 115 -2.94 -0.03 -0.96
C GLY A 115 -3.08 -0.93 0.28
N ILE A 116 -4.30 -1.10 0.80
CA ILE A 116 -4.56 -1.97 1.96
C ILE A 116 -4.10 -3.41 1.69
N MET A 117 -4.32 -3.92 0.48
CA MET A 117 -3.88 -5.27 0.09
C MET A 117 -2.35 -5.40 -0.01
N ILE A 118 -1.65 -4.32 -0.37
CA ILE A 118 -0.19 -4.30 -0.52
C ILE A 118 0.52 -4.14 0.84
N ILE A 119 -0.13 -3.59 1.87
CA ILE A 119 0.44 -3.44 3.22
C ILE A 119 1.08 -4.71 3.77
N PRO A 120 0.40 -5.88 3.86
CA PRO A 120 1.01 -7.08 4.44
C PRO A 120 2.22 -7.57 3.63
N PHE A 121 2.20 -7.37 2.31
CA PHE A 121 3.32 -7.72 1.43
C PHE A 121 4.54 -6.83 1.69
N ILE A 122 4.35 -5.50 1.72
CA ILE A 122 5.43 -4.55 2.02
C ILE A 122 5.95 -4.76 3.44
N SER A 123 5.06 -4.98 4.42
CA SER A 123 5.43 -5.21 5.80
C SER A 123 6.27 -6.48 5.96
N SER A 124 5.91 -7.57 5.29
CA SER A 124 6.67 -8.83 5.36
C SER A 124 8.07 -8.67 4.76
N LEU A 125 8.16 -8.14 3.53
CA LEU A 125 9.45 -7.97 2.85
C LEU A 125 10.36 -6.98 3.58
N SER A 126 9.80 -5.89 4.09
CA SER A 126 10.58 -4.91 4.84
C SER A 126 11.09 -5.51 6.16
N ASP A 127 10.30 -6.35 6.84
CA ASP A 127 10.73 -7.07 8.05
C ASP A 127 11.87 -8.05 7.74
N ASP A 128 11.82 -8.76 6.60
CA ASP A 128 12.92 -9.61 6.12
C ASP A 128 14.21 -8.83 5.93
N VAL A 129 14.12 -7.69 5.24
CA VAL A 129 15.29 -6.84 4.96
C VAL A 129 15.88 -6.25 6.24
N ILE A 130 15.05 -5.74 7.15
CA ILE A 130 15.51 -5.15 8.43
C ILE A 130 16.12 -6.24 9.33
N SER A 131 15.49 -7.42 9.38
CA SER A 131 16.00 -8.56 10.14
C SER A 131 17.30 -9.14 9.59
N ALA A 132 17.59 -8.93 8.29
CA ALA A 132 18.82 -9.38 7.65
C ALA A 132 20.05 -8.53 8.05
N VAL A 133 19.86 -7.36 8.66
CA VAL A 133 20.97 -6.51 9.14
C VAL A 133 21.72 -7.24 10.27
N PRO A 134 23.04 -7.47 10.13
CA PRO A 134 23.84 -8.23 11.09
C PRO A 134 23.74 -7.72 12.53
N GLN A 135 23.69 -8.64 13.50
CA GLN A 135 23.65 -8.28 14.93
C GLN A 135 24.91 -7.54 15.40
N SER A 136 26.07 -7.80 14.79
CA SER A 136 27.32 -7.08 15.11
C SER A 136 27.23 -5.57 14.92
N LEU A 137 26.45 -5.08 13.95
CA LEU A 137 26.23 -3.65 13.75
C LEU A 137 25.35 -3.05 14.86
N ARG A 138 24.40 -3.84 15.36
CA ARG A 138 23.47 -3.46 16.44
C ARG A 138 24.22 -3.40 17.76
N ASP A 139 24.97 -4.45 18.07
CA ASP A 139 25.78 -4.55 19.29
C ASP A 139 26.91 -3.52 19.30
N GLY A 140 27.50 -3.23 18.13
CA GLY A 140 28.50 -2.17 17.97
C GLY A 140 27.95 -0.77 18.28
N ALA A 141 26.74 -0.46 17.81
CA ALA A 141 26.09 0.82 18.10
C ALA A 141 25.74 0.97 19.59
N LEU A 142 25.19 -0.08 20.20
CA LEU A 142 24.89 -0.11 21.64
C LEU A 142 26.17 -0.01 22.49
N GLY A 143 27.27 -0.65 22.04
CA GLY A 143 28.59 -0.57 22.70
C GLY A 143 29.23 0.82 22.65
N LEU A 144 28.83 1.66 21.67
CA LEU A 144 29.20 3.08 21.60
C LEU A 144 28.29 3.99 22.44
N GLY A 145 27.36 3.42 23.22
CA GLY A 145 26.43 4.16 24.07
C GLY A 145 25.20 4.70 23.35
N SER A 146 24.92 4.22 22.13
CA SER A 146 23.71 4.61 21.38
C SER A 146 22.46 3.99 22.02
N THR A 147 21.35 4.72 21.98
CA THR A 147 20.05 4.19 22.41
C THR A 147 19.48 3.22 21.37
N HIS A 148 18.54 2.35 21.76
CA HIS A 148 17.87 1.45 20.82
C HIS A 148 17.22 2.20 19.64
N ALA A 149 16.52 3.31 19.92
CA ALA A 149 15.89 4.12 18.88
C ALA A 149 16.92 4.75 17.92
N GLU A 150 18.04 5.21 18.46
CA GLU A 150 19.11 5.80 17.67
C GLU A 150 19.83 4.76 16.82
N THR A 151 20.05 3.55 17.34
CA THR A 151 20.61 2.42 16.58
C THR A 151 19.73 2.07 15.38
N ILE A 152 18.41 2.03 15.57
CA ILE A 152 17.47 1.74 14.48
C ILE A 152 17.56 2.82 13.40
N ILE A 153 17.49 4.10 13.80
CA ILE A 153 17.40 5.20 12.84
C ILE A 153 18.74 5.49 12.15
N ARG A 154 19.86 5.39 12.87
CA ARG A 154 21.19 5.80 12.38
C ARG A 154 22.03 4.65 11.81
N VAL A 155 21.74 3.40 12.16
CA VAL A 155 22.55 2.25 11.75
C VAL A 155 21.71 1.26 10.94
N VAL A 156 20.60 0.77 11.50
CA VAL A 156 19.81 -0.30 10.89
C VAL A 156 19.07 0.19 9.64
N LEU A 157 18.32 1.29 9.73
CA LEU A 157 17.54 1.81 8.59
C LEU A 157 18.43 2.21 7.40
N PRO A 158 19.56 2.91 7.59
CA PRO A 158 20.47 3.21 6.49
C PRO A 158 21.11 1.96 5.88
N ALA A 159 21.45 0.95 6.70
CA ALA A 159 21.99 -0.32 6.21
C ALA A 159 20.95 -1.16 5.46
N ALA A 160 19.68 -1.11 5.88
CA ALA A 160 18.56 -1.81 5.26
C ALA A 160 18.06 -1.11 3.97
N PHE A 161 18.40 0.16 3.76
CA PHE A 161 17.85 0.99 2.70
C PHE A 161 17.96 0.37 1.29
N PRO A 162 19.11 -0.19 0.85
CA PRO A 162 19.20 -0.82 -0.47
C PRO A 162 18.24 -2.00 -0.64
N GLY A 163 18.03 -2.78 0.43
CA GLY A 163 17.08 -3.89 0.42
C GLY A 163 15.62 -3.42 0.42
N LEU A 164 15.29 -2.34 1.14
CA LEU A 164 13.95 -1.76 1.17
C LEU A 164 13.56 -1.22 -0.21
N VAL A 165 14.49 -0.56 -0.91
CA VAL A 165 14.28 -0.14 -2.30
C VAL A 165 13.97 -1.34 -3.19
N GLY A 166 14.72 -2.44 -3.06
CA GLY A 166 14.43 -3.68 -3.79
C GLY A 166 13.05 -4.27 -3.49
N ALA A 167 12.65 -4.30 -2.21
CA ALA A 167 11.33 -4.75 -1.79
C ALA A 167 10.21 -3.87 -2.37
N PHE A 168 10.38 -2.56 -2.41
CA PHE A 168 9.40 -1.63 -2.98
C PHE A 168 9.29 -1.79 -4.50
N LEU A 169 10.41 -1.97 -5.20
CA LEU A 169 10.39 -2.26 -6.63
C LEU A 169 9.65 -3.56 -6.95
N LEU A 170 9.83 -4.59 -6.12
CA LEU A 170 9.08 -5.85 -6.25
C LEU A 170 7.58 -5.65 -5.99
N ALA A 171 7.21 -4.84 -5.00
CA ALA A 171 5.81 -4.50 -4.72
C ALA A 171 5.15 -3.76 -5.88
N ILE A 172 5.86 -2.82 -6.52
CA ILE A 172 5.37 -2.10 -7.72
C ILE A 172 5.13 -3.09 -8.86
N SER A 173 6.06 -4.00 -9.12
CA SER A 173 5.90 -5.03 -10.17
C SER A 173 4.64 -5.88 -9.94
N ARG A 174 4.40 -6.30 -8.69
CA ARG A 174 3.21 -7.09 -8.33
C ARG A 174 1.90 -6.30 -8.42
N ALA A 175 1.95 -5.01 -8.12
CA ALA A 175 0.78 -4.14 -8.23
C ALA A 175 0.35 -3.94 -9.69
N VAL A 176 1.32 -3.90 -10.62
CA VAL A 176 1.05 -3.81 -12.05
C VAL A 176 0.51 -5.13 -12.62
N GLU A 177 1.03 -6.27 -12.15
CA GLU A 177 0.62 -7.62 -12.61
C GLU A 177 -0.83 -7.99 -12.21
N LYS A 178 -1.31 -7.50 -11.06
CA LYS A 178 -2.59 -7.92 -10.47
C LYS A 178 -3.85 -7.31 -11.11
N ARG A 179 -3.78 -6.78 -12.34
CA ARG A 179 -4.95 -6.32 -13.12
C ARG A 179 -5.49 -7.38 -14.06
#